data_AF-A0A660XW93-F1
#
_entry.id   AF-A0A660XW93-F1
#
_cell.length_a   1.000
_cell.length_b   1.000
_cell.length_c   1.000
_cell.angle_alpha   90.00
_cell.angle_beta   90.00
_cell.angle_gamma   90.00
#
_symmetry.space_group_name_H-M   'P 1'
#
loop_
_entity.id
_entity.type
_entity.pdbx_description
1 polymer ?
#
loop_
_entity_poly.entity_id
_entity_poly.type
_entity_poly.pdbx_seq_one_letter_code
_entity_poly.pdbx_strand_id
1 'polypeptide(L)'
;MDRKRIYTFDIVKGIAILFVIPLHALIYQIGRSDPSLFEPIISRLPREIMLVLAPIILLSLWGPIFTLITGANIAYGFLRVYNRNPDESSAYILRRLLAAFLLILVARLTNFIFEGFIISYSENRVITFRFRNYADTLDSIALINVIVPLFMLYIINYIKARHLKKTKGPLLSPIKPQYIYIGLGIITALWFLFTPVVHALKPYVYEVTTRNHWRLLSMVYGKMTTGRFRFFPILGFGYIGGIIGSAIYYREQFSNMRKYSGIFFIITLISFVVWCFLSANPIGNVATDDNSTMLQVLILGAMAFAVVLMLGRYDFCPGEIREKRIKRTLFVRRFSVVTLTIYIMEFVLAHCVYLVFERYWEHAIQIVNQVPVLTWGITQIFIFIFIICLIWIVIVRLWEKVNFIGSLEWITLKLGALLQGKRNTCIDTQWILYGYRGAKESD
;
A
#
# COMPACT_ATOMS: atom_id res chain seq x y z
N MET A 1 9.88 2.23 -28.21
CA MET A 1 9.58 1.06 -27.35
C MET A 1 8.18 1.20 -26.80
N ASP A 2 7.24 0.35 -27.24
CA ASP A 2 5.86 0.45 -26.82
C ASP A 2 5.64 0.12 -25.35
N ARG A 3 4.77 0.93 -24.74
CA ARG A 3 4.46 0.96 -23.31
C ARG A 3 3.61 -0.26 -22.95
N LYS A 4 4.22 -1.45 -22.81
CA LYS A 4 3.49 -2.62 -22.30
C LYS A 4 3.07 -2.39 -20.85
N ARG A 5 1.76 -2.27 -20.63
CA ARG A 5 1.13 -2.21 -19.30
C ARG A 5 1.35 -3.53 -18.57
N ILE A 6 1.67 -3.46 -17.28
CA ILE A 6 1.83 -4.62 -16.39
C ILE A 6 0.50 -4.83 -15.65
N TYR A 7 -0.30 -5.82 -16.08
CA TYR A 7 -1.63 -6.03 -15.52
C TYR A 7 -1.61 -6.65 -14.14
N THR A 8 -0.56 -7.38 -13.77
CA THR A 8 -0.42 -7.92 -12.41
C THR A 8 -0.57 -6.84 -11.35
N PHE A 9 -0.03 -5.64 -11.57
CA PHE A 9 -0.15 -4.56 -10.59
C PHE A 9 -1.60 -4.08 -10.42
N ASP A 10 -2.36 -3.99 -11.51
CA ASP A 10 -3.78 -3.66 -11.45
C ASP A 10 -4.58 -4.76 -10.74
N ILE A 11 -4.30 -6.03 -11.05
CA ILE A 11 -5.00 -7.17 -10.46
C ILE A 11 -4.70 -7.27 -8.97
N VAL A 12 -3.43 -7.19 -8.55
CA VAL A 12 -3.07 -7.27 -7.12
C VAL A 12 -3.64 -6.10 -6.35
N LYS A 13 -3.60 -4.88 -6.89
CA LYS A 13 -4.22 -3.69 -6.29
C LYS A 13 -5.73 -3.86 -6.13
N GLY A 14 -6.40 -4.41 -7.15
CA GLY A 14 -7.83 -4.73 -7.12
C GLY A 14 -8.20 -5.82 -6.11
N ILE A 15 -7.38 -6.87 -5.97
CA ILE A 15 -7.57 -7.90 -4.94
C ILE A 15 -7.40 -7.27 -3.55
N ALA A 16 -6.33 -6.49 -3.35
CA ALA A 16 -6.04 -5.85 -2.07
C ALA A 16 -7.18 -4.95 -1.61
N ILE A 17 -7.77 -4.14 -2.50
CA ILE A 17 -8.88 -3.27 -2.12
C ILE A 17 -10.18 -4.04 -1.84
N LEU A 18 -10.42 -5.16 -2.53
CA LEU A 18 -11.55 -6.04 -2.23
C LEU A 18 -11.43 -6.66 -0.83
N PHE A 19 -10.21 -6.86 -0.32
CA PHE A 19 -9.98 -7.26 1.08
C PHE A 19 -10.06 -6.09 2.07
N VAL A 20 -9.65 -4.89 1.65
CA VAL A 20 -9.72 -3.68 2.48
C VAL A 20 -11.17 -3.35 2.87
N ILE A 21 -12.13 -3.48 1.95
CA ILE A 21 -13.54 -3.16 2.21
C ILE A 21 -14.10 -3.90 3.45
N PRO A 22 -14.14 -5.23 3.50
CA PRO A 22 -14.65 -5.94 4.66
C PRO A 22 -13.78 -5.72 5.91
N LEU A 23 -12.46 -5.54 5.73
CA LEU A 23 -11.53 -5.35 6.84
C LEU A 23 -11.72 -4.00 7.52
N HIS A 24 -11.89 -2.92 6.76
CA HIS A 24 -12.13 -1.59 7.31
C HIS A 24 -13.49 -1.51 7.99
N ALA A 25 -14.55 -2.09 7.40
CA ALA A 25 -15.84 -2.22 8.06
C ALA A 25 -15.73 -2.94 9.41
N LEU A 26 -14.92 -3.99 9.51
CA LEU A 26 -14.68 -4.71 10.76
C LEU A 26 -13.83 -3.90 11.76
N ILE A 27 -12.69 -3.35 11.33
CA ILE A 27 -11.73 -2.70 12.23
C ILE A 27 -12.20 -1.30 12.64
N TYR A 28 -12.57 -0.46 11.68
CA TYR A 28 -12.88 0.95 11.92
C TYR A 28 -14.31 1.14 12.42
N GLN A 29 -15.28 0.44 11.82
CA GLN A 29 -16.69 0.66 12.16
C GLN A 29 -17.14 -0.22 13.33
N ILE A 30 -16.99 -1.55 13.21
CA ILE A 30 -17.39 -2.46 14.29
C ILE A 30 -16.39 -2.40 15.45
N GLY A 31 -15.08 -2.45 15.19
CA GLY A 31 -14.04 -2.50 16.21
C GLY A 31 -13.59 -1.14 16.74
N ARG A 32 -14.11 -0.02 16.21
CA ARG A 32 -13.75 1.37 16.58
C ARG A 32 -12.25 1.64 16.65
N SER A 33 -11.44 0.90 15.90
CA SER A 33 -9.96 0.93 15.97
C SER A 33 -9.39 0.68 17.36
N ASP A 34 -10.12 -0.02 18.24
CA ASP A 34 -9.67 -0.36 19.58
C ASP A 34 -9.03 -1.77 19.56
N PRO A 35 -7.71 -1.91 19.74
CA PRO A 35 -7.06 -3.22 19.76
C PRO A 35 -7.56 -4.12 20.90
N SER A 36 -8.08 -3.54 22.00
CA SER A 36 -8.61 -4.30 23.14
C SER A 36 -9.86 -5.10 22.78
N LEU A 37 -10.56 -4.71 21.71
CA LEU A 37 -11.72 -5.42 21.20
C LEU A 37 -11.37 -6.65 20.36
N PHE A 38 -10.13 -6.75 19.87
CA PHE A 38 -9.75 -7.85 18.98
C PHE A 38 -9.80 -9.21 19.66
N GLU A 39 -9.21 -9.35 20.84
CA GLU A 39 -9.19 -10.61 21.57
C GLU A 39 -10.59 -11.09 22.01
N PRO A 40 -11.48 -10.23 22.54
CA PRO A 40 -12.90 -10.56 22.77
C PRO A 40 -13.65 -10.99 21.50
N ILE A 41 -13.38 -10.36 20.35
CA ILE A 41 -14.02 -10.74 19.08
C ILE A 41 -13.55 -12.12 18.64
N ILE A 42 -12.24 -12.37 18.63
CA ILE A 42 -11.66 -13.63 18.16
C ILE A 42 -12.00 -14.79 19.09
N SER A 43 -11.96 -14.59 20.40
CA SER A 43 -12.25 -15.64 21.39
C SER A 43 -13.70 -16.13 21.36
N ARG A 44 -14.63 -15.32 20.82
CA ARG A 44 -16.04 -15.70 20.64
C ARG A 44 -16.32 -16.43 19.33
N LEU A 45 -15.35 -16.53 18.43
CA LEU A 45 -15.53 -17.24 17.17
C LEU A 45 -15.44 -18.76 17.39
N PRO A 46 -16.39 -19.54 16.84
CA PRO A 46 -16.26 -21.00 16.75
C PRO A 46 -14.92 -21.37 16.10
N ARG A 47 -14.32 -22.47 16.57
CA ARG A 47 -12.99 -22.91 16.12
C ARG A 47 -12.95 -23.14 14.61
N GLU A 48 -14.04 -23.63 14.05
CA GLU A 48 -14.24 -23.88 12.62
C GLU A 48 -14.19 -22.57 11.83
N ILE A 49 -14.86 -21.52 12.32
CA ILE A 49 -14.85 -20.20 11.71
C ILE A 49 -13.45 -19.59 11.82
N MET A 50 -12.76 -19.77 12.95
CA MET A 50 -11.39 -19.30 13.12
C MET A 50 -10.41 -19.95 12.13
N LEU A 51 -10.54 -21.26 11.84
CA LEU A 51 -9.73 -21.93 10.82
C LEU A 51 -9.96 -21.36 9.41
N VAL A 52 -11.22 -21.03 9.08
CA VAL A 52 -11.58 -20.41 7.79
C VAL A 52 -11.10 -18.95 7.72
N LEU A 53 -11.15 -18.21 8.84
CA LEU A 53 -10.73 -16.81 8.91
C LEU A 53 -9.22 -16.63 9.05
N ALA A 54 -8.47 -17.61 9.55
CA ALA A 54 -7.03 -17.50 9.76
C ALA A 54 -6.25 -17.06 8.49
N PRO A 55 -6.50 -17.63 7.29
CA PRO A 55 -5.91 -17.10 6.05
C PRO A 55 -6.29 -15.64 5.77
N ILE A 56 -7.52 -15.23 6.08
CA ILE A 56 -8.00 -13.86 5.88
C ILE A 56 -7.34 -12.90 6.86
N ILE A 57 -7.17 -13.30 8.13
CA ILE A 57 -6.46 -12.54 9.15
C ILE A 57 -5.00 -12.35 8.75
N LEU A 58 -4.33 -13.40 8.27
CA LEU A 58 -2.97 -13.27 7.75
C LEU A 58 -2.89 -12.33 6.53
N LEU A 59 -3.85 -12.43 5.61
CA LEU A 59 -3.96 -11.50 4.48
C LEU A 59 -4.31 -10.07 4.92
N SER A 60 -4.94 -9.87 6.07
CA SER A 60 -5.18 -8.52 6.61
C SER A 60 -3.88 -7.80 6.95
N LEU A 61 -2.83 -8.56 7.30
CA LEU A 61 -1.48 -8.03 7.54
C LEU A 61 -0.83 -7.55 6.25
N TRP A 62 -1.42 -7.84 5.08
CA TRP A 62 -0.85 -7.54 3.78
C TRP A 62 -1.11 -6.12 3.27
N GLY A 63 -1.57 -5.20 4.12
CA GLY A 63 -1.64 -3.77 3.79
C GLY A 63 -0.38 -3.20 3.10
N PRO A 64 0.86 -3.57 3.49
CA PRO A 64 2.10 -3.15 2.82
C PRO A 64 2.21 -3.49 1.32
N ILE A 65 1.29 -4.27 0.76
CA ILE A 65 1.29 -4.62 -0.67
C ILE A 65 1.19 -3.39 -1.58
N PHE A 66 0.44 -2.36 -1.17
CA PHE A 66 0.31 -1.12 -1.95
C PHE A 66 1.65 -0.38 -2.06
N THR A 67 2.41 -0.39 -0.98
CA THR A 67 3.76 0.16 -0.85
C THR A 67 4.75 -0.58 -1.75
N LEU A 68 4.68 -1.92 -1.79
CA LEU A 68 5.49 -2.75 -2.69
C LEU A 68 5.17 -2.49 -4.18
N ILE A 69 3.89 -2.52 -4.57
CA ILE A 69 3.48 -2.29 -5.96
C ILE A 69 3.82 -0.87 -6.42
N THR A 70 3.67 0.11 -5.52
CA THR A 70 4.06 1.50 -5.80
C THR A 70 5.56 1.58 -6.08
N GLY A 71 6.40 0.99 -5.23
CA GLY A 71 7.84 0.92 -5.46
C GLY A 71 8.20 0.29 -6.81
N ALA A 72 7.53 -0.80 -7.19
CA ALA A 72 7.73 -1.46 -8.48
C ALA A 72 7.36 -0.59 -9.68
N ASN A 73 6.18 0.04 -9.65
CA ASN A 73 5.74 0.94 -10.71
C ASN A 73 6.67 2.15 -10.88
N ILE A 74 7.20 2.66 -9.78
CA ILE A 74 8.05 3.86 -9.79
C ILE A 74 9.44 3.55 -10.28
N ALA A 75 10.02 2.42 -9.86
CA ALA A 75 11.31 1.96 -10.40
C ALA A 75 11.22 1.68 -11.91
N TYR A 76 10.18 0.97 -12.34
CA TYR A 76 9.94 0.72 -13.76
C TYR A 76 9.73 2.02 -14.56
N GLY A 77 9.01 2.99 -13.99
CA GLY A 77 8.81 4.31 -14.58
C GLY A 77 10.09 5.14 -14.65
N PHE A 78 10.86 5.16 -13.56
CA PHE A 78 12.09 5.92 -13.42
C PHE A 78 13.15 5.44 -14.40
N LEU A 79 13.41 4.14 -14.49
CA LEU A 79 14.41 3.58 -15.40
C LEU A 79 14.11 3.88 -16.87
N ARG A 80 12.82 3.96 -17.25
CA ARG A 80 12.43 4.38 -18.61
C ARG A 80 12.79 5.84 -18.89
N VAL A 81 12.55 6.72 -17.93
CA VAL A 81 12.90 8.14 -18.08
C VAL A 81 14.42 8.29 -18.08
N TYR A 82 15.08 7.70 -17.10
CA TYR A 82 16.54 7.73 -16.96
C TYR A 82 17.26 7.24 -18.22
N ASN A 83 16.87 6.09 -18.78
CA ASN A 83 17.53 5.55 -19.97
C ASN A 83 17.12 6.25 -21.27
N ARG A 84 16.01 6.99 -21.30
CA ARG A 84 15.66 7.86 -22.43
C ARG A 84 16.48 9.15 -22.40
N ASN A 85 16.52 9.80 -21.24
CA ASN A 85 17.24 11.03 -21.00
C ASN A 85 17.60 11.15 -19.51
N PRO A 86 18.87 10.93 -19.13
CA PRO A 86 19.31 11.03 -17.74
C PRO A 86 19.04 12.40 -17.11
N ASP A 87 19.04 13.48 -17.88
CA ASP A 87 18.86 14.85 -17.38
C ASP A 87 17.40 15.10 -16.95
N GLU A 88 16.44 14.32 -17.46
CA GLU A 88 15.04 14.37 -17.04
C GLU A 88 14.78 13.66 -15.69
N SER A 89 15.79 13.02 -15.09
CA SER A 89 15.63 12.24 -13.86
C SER A 89 15.23 13.11 -12.66
N SER A 90 15.81 14.30 -12.55
CA SER A 90 15.46 15.28 -11.50
C SER A 90 14.03 15.77 -11.66
N ALA A 91 13.62 16.09 -12.89
CA ALA A 91 12.25 16.48 -13.22
C ALA A 91 11.25 15.34 -12.92
N TYR A 92 11.61 14.09 -13.17
CA TYR A 92 10.79 12.94 -12.78
C TYR A 92 10.60 12.86 -11.27
N ILE A 93 11.68 12.99 -10.48
CA ILE A 93 11.62 12.96 -9.02
C ILE A 93 10.78 14.13 -8.49
N LEU A 94 10.93 15.33 -9.05
CA LEU A 94 10.10 16.49 -8.69
C LEU A 94 8.61 16.24 -8.96
N ARG A 95 8.27 15.66 -10.12
CA ARG A 95 6.87 15.27 -10.42
C ARG A 95 6.34 14.24 -9.44
N ARG A 96 7.20 13.33 -8.94
CA ARG A 96 6.82 12.34 -7.92
C ARG A 96 6.66 12.96 -6.54
N LEU A 97 7.50 13.92 -6.17
CA LEU A 97 7.35 14.70 -4.94
C LEU A 97 6.03 15.48 -4.94
N LEU A 98 5.70 16.12 -6.07
CA LEU A 98 4.43 16.82 -6.23
C LEU A 98 3.22 15.87 -6.15
N ALA A 99 3.31 14.69 -6.77
CA ALA A 99 2.28 13.66 -6.65
C ALA A 99 2.13 13.14 -5.21
N ALA A 100 3.24 12.98 -4.47
CA ALA A 100 3.24 12.58 -3.07
C ALA A 100 2.57 13.64 -2.18
N PHE A 101 2.95 14.91 -2.36
CA PHE A 101 2.33 16.03 -1.65
C PHE A 101 0.83 16.08 -1.93
N LEU A 102 0.44 15.95 -3.20
CA LEU A 102 -0.96 15.98 -3.58
C LEU A 102 -1.76 14.80 -3.01
N LEU A 103 -1.17 13.60 -2.96
CA LEU A 103 -1.79 12.42 -2.35
C LEU A 103 -2.09 12.68 -0.87
N ILE A 104 -1.13 13.21 -0.12
CA ILE A 104 -1.30 13.53 1.30
C ILE A 104 -2.31 14.65 1.47
N LEU A 105 -2.23 15.71 0.67
CA LEU A 105 -3.16 16.83 0.75
C LEU A 105 -4.61 16.37 0.54
N VAL A 106 -4.87 15.62 -0.53
CA VAL A 106 -6.21 15.07 -0.82
C VAL A 106 -6.68 14.18 0.32
N ALA A 107 -5.84 13.26 0.79
CA ALA A 107 -6.20 12.38 1.90
C ALA A 107 -6.57 13.13 3.19
N ARG A 108 -5.77 14.14 3.58
CA ARG A 108 -6.01 14.92 4.79
C ARG A 108 -7.24 15.81 4.65
N LEU A 109 -7.46 16.44 3.49
CA LEU A 109 -8.65 17.23 3.22
C LEU A 109 -9.92 16.37 3.23
N THR A 110 -9.88 15.19 2.61
CA THR A 110 -11.02 14.28 2.61
C THR A 110 -11.33 13.79 4.03
N ASN A 111 -10.33 13.37 4.81
CA ASN A 111 -10.58 13.00 6.21
C ASN A 111 -11.13 14.18 7.03
N PHE A 112 -10.60 15.39 6.84
CA PHE A 112 -11.10 16.58 7.52
C PHE A 112 -12.57 16.87 7.18
N ILE A 113 -12.93 16.80 5.89
CA ILE A 113 -14.31 17.05 5.43
C ILE A 113 -15.24 15.96 5.95
N PHE A 114 -14.90 14.69 5.78
CA PHE A 114 -15.84 13.60 6.04
C PHE A 114 -15.85 13.16 7.52
N GLU A 115 -14.70 13.01 8.19
CA GLU A 115 -14.67 12.71 9.64
C GLU A 115 -15.09 13.94 10.47
N GLY A 116 -14.63 15.13 10.06
CA GLY A 116 -14.89 16.37 10.78
C GLY A 116 -16.32 16.89 10.61
N PHE A 117 -16.94 16.74 9.45
CA PHE A 117 -18.28 17.31 9.21
C PHE A 117 -19.42 16.30 9.39
N ILE A 118 -19.28 15.07 8.90
CA ILE A 118 -20.39 14.10 8.94
C ILE A 118 -20.50 13.43 10.31
N ILE A 119 -19.36 12.99 10.86
CA ILE A 119 -19.34 12.18 12.09
C ILE A 119 -19.36 13.06 13.33
N SER A 120 -18.53 14.10 13.37
CA SER A 120 -18.48 15.00 14.53
C SER A 120 -19.78 15.77 14.74
N TYR A 121 -20.55 16.03 13.67
CA TYR A 121 -21.89 16.60 13.78
C TYR A 121 -22.91 15.60 14.35
N SER A 122 -22.80 14.31 13.99
CA SER A 122 -23.65 13.25 14.59
C SER A 122 -23.32 12.99 16.07
N GLU A 123 -22.08 13.22 16.50
CA GLU A 123 -21.59 12.96 17.86
C GLU A 123 -21.37 14.23 18.71
N ASN A 124 -21.81 15.42 18.26
CA ASN A 124 -21.58 16.71 18.92
C ASN A 124 -20.11 16.98 19.34
N ARG A 125 -19.13 16.51 18.56
CA ARG A 125 -17.70 16.73 18.84
C ARG A 125 -17.22 18.03 18.20
N VAL A 126 -16.39 18.78 18.91
CA VAL A 126 -15.70 19.96 18.37
C VAL A 126 -14.74 19.53 17.25
N ILE A 127 -14.85 20.16 16.09
CA ILE A 127 -13.93 19.97 14.96
C ILE A 127 -12.53 20.40 15.42
N THR A 128 -11.66 19.44 15.73
CA THR A 128 -10.27 19.71 16.09
C THR A 128 -9.34 19.17 15.01
N PHE A 129 -8.59 20.08 14.37
CA PHE A 129 -7.55 19.69 13.43
C PHE A 129 -6.35 19.15 14.22
N ARG A 130 -6.27 17.82 14.38
CA ARG A 130 -5.13 17.17 15.04
C ARG A 130 -4.17 16.64 13.99
N PHE A 131 -2.94 17.14 14.00
CA PHE A 131 -1.85 16.54 13.24
C PHE A 131 -1.58 15.13 13.79
N ARG A 132 -1.73 14.11 12.93
CA ARG A 132 -1.50 12.70 13.30
C ARG A 132 0.01 12.45 13.40
N ASN A 133 0.45 11.96 14.55
CA ASN A 133 1.84 11.61 14.82
C ASN A 133 2.21 10.19 14.38
N TYR A 134 1.29 9.42 13.82
CA TYR A 134 1.55 8.08 13.29
C TYR A 134 1.52 8.09 11.76
N ALA A 135 2.11 7.06 11.14
CA ALA A 135 2.06 6.88 9.69
C ALA A 135 0.95 5.90 9.29
N ASP A 136 0.19 6.29 8.26
CA ASP A 136 -0.78 5.44 7.58
C ASP A 136 -0.25 4.92 6.23
N THR A 137 -1.05 4.13 5.52
CA THR A 137 -0.65 3.54 4.22
C THR A 137 -0.30 4.63 3.21
N LEU A 138 -1.03 5.75 3.19
CA LEU A 138 -0.83 6.83 2.24
C LEU A 138 0.46 7.61 2.52
N ASP A 139 0.81 7.81 3.79
CA ASP A 139 2.12 8.36 4.20
C ASP A 139 3.27 7.52 3.64
N SER A 140 3.18 6.19 3.76
CA SER A 140 4.22 5.28 3.27
C SER A 140 4.33 5.28 1.74
N ILE A 141 3.20 5.32 1.02
CA ILE A 141 3.14 5.42 -0.45
C ILE A 141 3.73 6.76 -0.92
N ALA A 142 3.36 7.86 -0.25
CA ALA A 142 3.86 9.19 -0.56
C ALA A 142 5.38 9.26 -0.40
N LEU A 143 5.93 8.70 0.66
CA LEU A 143 7.38 8.70 0.88
C LEU A 143 8.13 7.85 -0.15
N ILE A 144 7.59 6.68 -0.50
CA ILE A 144 8.15 5.79 -1.54
C ILE A 144 8.18 6.43 -2.91
N ASN A 145 7.23 7.33 -3.21
CA ASN A 145 7.24 8.06 -4.47
C ASN A 145 8.55 8.80 -4.72
N VAL A 146 9.21 9.21 -3.64
CA VAL A 146 10.41 10.04 -3.67
C VAL A 146 11.66 9.22 -3.36
N ILE A 147 11.63 8.42 -2.30
CA ILE A 147 12.84 7.73 -1.82
C ILE A 147 13.34 6.65 -2.79
N VAL A 148 12.45 5.84 -3.37
CA VAL A 148 12.87 4.77 -4.31
C VAL A 148 13.65 5.33 -5.51
N PRO A 149 13.13 6.29 -6.29
CA PRO A 149 13.89 6.82 -7.43
C PRO A 149 15.14 7.60 -6.99
N LEU A 150 15.15 8.25 -5.82
CA LEU A 150 16.35 8.88 -5.26
C LEU A 150 17.46 7.86 -4.99
N PHE A 151 17.16 6.75 -4.31
CA PHE A 151 18.17 5.72 -4.06
C PHE A 151 18.61 5.02 -5.34
N MET A 152 17.71 4.81 -6.29
CA MET A 152 18.11 4.28 -7.60
C MET A 152 19.06 5.23 -8.32
N LEU A 153 18.78 6.53 -8.34
CA LEU A 153 19.66 7.55 -8.91
C LEU A 153 21.02 7.57 -8.21
N TYR A 154 21.03 7.52 -6.87
CA TYR A 154 22.25 7.46 -6.06
C TYR A 154 23.10 6.23 -6.42
N ILE A 155 22.50 5.03 -6.43
CA ILE A 155 23.19 3.78 -6.78
C ILE A 155 23.79 3.88 -8.18
N ILE A 156 23.00 4.33 -9.16
CA ILE A 156 23.41 4.49 -10.56
C ILE A 156 24.60 5.44 -10.68
N ASN A 157 24.52 6.62 -10.07
CA ASN A 157 25.58 7.64 -10.13
C ASN A 157 26.85 7.19 -9.39
N TYR A 158 26.70 6.51 -8.26
CA TYR A 158 27.82 5.95 -7.50
C TYR A 158 28.62 4.93 -8.34
N ILE A 159 27.92 4.03 -9.04
CA ILE A 159 28.57 3.03 -9.91
C ILE A 159 29.29 3.71 -11.08
N LYS A 160 28.64 4.69 -11.74
CA LYS A 160 29.26 5.45 -12.83
C LYS A 160 30.52 6.18 -12.38
N ALA A 161 30.47 6.86 -11.23
CA ALA A 161 31.61 7.57 -10.66
C ALA A 161 32.75 6.61 -10.31
N ARG A 162 32.45 5.45 -9.73
CA ARG A 162 33.45 4.42 -9.41
C ARG A 162 34.08 3.84 -10.68
N HIS A 163 33.31 3.64 -11.74
CA HIS A 163 33.83 3.16 -13.01
C HIS A 163 34.76 4.18 -13.65
N LEU A 164 34.33 5.45 -13.74
CA LEU A 164 35.13 6.55 -14.28
C LEU A 164 36.49 6.68 -13.58
N LYS A 165 36.51 6.56 -12.25
CA LYS A 165 37.75 6.55 -11.46
C LYS A 165 38.68 5.38 -11.79
N LYS A 166 38.12 4.21 -12.11
CA LYS A 166 38.90 2.98 -12.38
C LYS A 166 39.42 2.90 -13.81
N THR A 167 38.62 3.28 -14.80
CA THR A 167 38.94 3.11 -16.23
C THR A 167 39.41 4.40 -16.91
N LYS A 168 39.39 5.55 -16.22
CA LYS A 168 39.67 6.89 -16.78
C LYS A 168 38.85 7.21 -18.05
N GLY A 169 37.71 6.56 -18.22
CA GLY A 169 36.82 6.74 -19.36
C GLY A 169 35.35 6.65 -18.96
N PRO A 170 34.44 7.30 -19.69
CA PRO A 170 33.01 7.24 -19.41
C PRO A 170 32.50 5.81 -19.59
N LEU A 171 31.59 5.38 -18.70
CA LEU A 171 30.89 4.12 -18.87
C LEU A 171 29.92 4.25 -20.06
N LEU A 172 30.32 3.71 -21.22
CA LEU A 172 29.52 3.69 -22.45
C LEU A 172 28.39 2.65 -22.39
N SER A 173 28.55 1.59 -21.59
CA SER A 173 27.54 0.53 -21.46
C SER A 173 26.48 0.85 -20.40
N PRO A 174 25.23 0.40 -20.58
CA PRO A 174 24.21 0.52 -19.54
C PRO A 174 24.64 -0.20 -18.26
N ILE A 175 24.21 0.34 -17.11
CA ILE A 175 24.52 -0.24 -15.81
C ILE A 175 23.90 -1.64 -15.72
N LYS A 176 24.71 -2.60 -15.30
CA LYS A 176 24.28 -3.96 -15.03
C LYS A 176 23.16 -3.96 -13.98
N PRO A 177 22.00 -4.58 -14.26
CA PRO A 177 20.83 -4.49 -13.38
C PRO A 177 21.07 -5.07 -11.99
N GLN A 178 21.99 -6.03 -11.87
CA GLN A 178 22.36 -6.66 -10.59
C GLN A 178 22.82 -5.65 -9.55
N TYR A 179 23.46 -4.55 -9.95
CA TYR A 179 23.88 -3.54 -8.98
C TYR A 179 22.71 -2.79 -8.34
N ILE A 180 21.63 -2.57 -9.10
CA ILE A 180 20.40 -1.97 -8.57
C ILE A 180 19.74 -2.95 -7.60
N TYR A 181 19.69 -4.25 -7.94
CA TYR A 181 19.12 -5.27 -7.07
C TYR A 181 19.88 -5.38 -5.76
N ILE A 182 21.21 -5.46 -5.82
CA ILE A 182 22.09 -5.54 -4.65
C ILE A 182 21.98 -4.26 -3.82
N GLY A 183 22.04 -3.08 -4.45
CA GLY A 183 21.96 -1.80 -3.74
C GLY A 183 20.64 -1.63 -2.98
N LEU A 184 19.50 -1.86 -3.63
CA LEU A 184 18.20 -1.81 -2.96
C LEU A 184 18.01 -2.93 -1.92
N GLY A 185 18.59 -4.11 -2.16
CA GLY A 185 18.60 -5.22 -1.20
C GLY A 185 19.37 -4.88 0.08
N ILE A 186 20.56 -4.29 -0.06
CA ILE A 186 21.37 -3.80 1.08
C ILE A 186 20.60 -2.72 1.85
N ILE A 187 20.00 -1.74 1.16
CA ILE A 187 19.21 -0.69 1.81
C ILE A 187 18.03 -1.31 2.56
N THR A 188 17.35 -2.31 1.99
CA THR A 188 16.27 -3.05 2.67
C THR A 188 16.77 -3.72 3.95
N ALA A 189 17.88 -4.46 3.87
CA ALA A 189 18.46 -5.15 5.01
C ALA A 189 18.87 -4.16 6.12
N LEU A 190 19.51 -3.04 5.76
CA LEU A 190 19.84 -1.97 6.69
C LEU A 190 18.58 -1.38 7.33
N TRP A 191 17.51 -1.15 6.56
CA TRP A 191 16.27 -0.59 7.08
C TRP A 191 15.64 -1.46 8.16
N PHE A 192 15.61 -2.78 7.94
CA PHE A 192 15.11 -3.74 8.93
C PHE A 192 16.08 -3.87 10.13
N LEU A 193 17.39 -3.88 9.90
CA LEU A 193 18.39 -3.96 10.95
C LEU A 193 18.33 -2.76 11.91
N PHE A 194 18.12 -1.55 11.38
CA PHE A 194 18.00 -0.34 12.19
C PHE A 194 16.61 -0.15 12.81
N THR A 195 15.59 -0.88 12.37
CA THR A 195 14.22 -0.72 12.89
C THR A 195 14.13 -0.86 14.43
N PRO A 196 14.70 -1.90 15.07
CA PRO A 196 14.70 -2.02 16.53
C PRO A 196 15.41 -0.86 17.24
N VAL A 197 16.53 -0.37 16.67
CA VAL A 197 17.30 0.75 17.23
C VAL A 197 16.48 2.02 17.21
N VAL A 198 15.84 2.32 16.07
CA VAL A 198 14.98 3.50 15.93
C VAL A 198 13.77 3.40 16.86
N HIS A 199 13.21 2.21 17.11
CA HIS A 199 12.10 2.08 18.06
C HIS A 199 12.55 2.20 19.52
N ALA A 200 13.73 1.68 19.87
CA ALA A 200 14.29 1.79 21.23
C ALA A 200 14.60 3.26 21.62
N LEU A 201 14.93 4.10 20.64
CA LEU A 201 15.17 5.53 20.85
C LEU A 201 13.90 6.37 21.02
N LYS A 202 12.72 5.80 20.77
CA LYS A 202 11.43 6.49 20.87
C LYS A 202 11.21 7.25 22.19
N PRO A 203 11.26 6.63 23.39
CA PRO A 203 11.01 7.34 24.64
C PRO A 203 11.93 8.57 24.81
N TYR A 204 13.22 8.41 24.51
CA TYR A 204 14.20 9.49 24.63
C TYR A 204 13.90 10.65 23.66
N VAL A 205 13.62 10.36 22.39
CA VAL A 205 13.32 11.41 21.41
C VAL A 205 12.01 12.14 21.76
N TYR A 206 11.00 11.42 22.25
CA TYR A 206 9.74 12.03 22.68
C TYR A 206 9.92 12.91 23.92
N GLU A 207 10.72 12.50 24.90
CA GLU A 207 11.06 13.31 26.07
C GLU A 207 11.77 14.61 25.67
N VAL A 208 12.84 14.52 24.86
CA VAL A 208 13.62 15.68 24.40
C VAL A 208 12.76 16.63 23.57
N THR A 209 11.95 16.10 22.64
CA THR A 209 11.09 16.94 21.78
C THR A 209 9.96 17.60 22.56
N THR A 210 9.43 16.93 23.59
CA THR A 210 8.39 17.49 24.45
C THR A 210 8.94 18.60 25.33
N ARG A 211 10.10 18.38 25.98
CA ARG A 211 10.79 19.39 26.80
C ARG A 211 11.14 20.65 26.01
N ASN A 212 11.58 20.50 24.76
CA ASN A 212 11.99 21.62 23.91
C ASN A 212 10.86 22.14 22.99
N HIS A 213 9.63 21.64 23.13
CA HIS A 213 8.49 21.98 22.27
C HIS A 213 8.73 21.79 20.76
N TRP A 214 9.60 20.86 20.36
CA TRP A 214 9.92 20.54 18.96
C TRP A 214 8.84 19.66 18.31
N ARG A 215 7.65 20.24 18.09
CA ARG A 215 6.47 19.54 17.57
C ARG A 215 6.69 18.90 16.20
N LEU A 216 7.39 19.59 15.29
CA LEU A 216 7.68 19.06 13.95
C LEU A 216 8.56 17.81 14.00
N LEU A 217 9.63 17.84 14.82
CA LEU A 217 10.51 16.70 14.98
C LEU A 217 9.79 15.52 15.62
N SER A 218 8.97 15.77 16.65
CA SER A 218 8.12 14.76 17.27
C SER A 218 7.16 14.12 16.26
N MET A 219 6.55 14.91 15.37
CA MET A 219 5.67 14.41 14.31
C MET A 219 6.41 13.53 13.30
N VAL A 220 7.57 13.99 12.79
CA VAL A 220 8.37 13.25 11.82
C VAL A 220 8.86 11.93 12.42
N TYR A 221 9.38 11.98 13.64
CA TYR A 221 9.87 10.80 14.33
C TYR A 221 8.73 9.84 14.70
N GLY A 222 7.56 10.38 15.05
CA GLY A 222 6.35 9.60 15.25
C GLY A 222 5.96 8.81 14.00
N LYS A 223 5.98 9.43 12.81
CA LYS A 223 5.74 8.72 11.54
C LYS A 223 6.79 7.64 11.24
N MET A 224 8.02 7.81 11.72
CA MET A 224 9.06 6.79 11.57
C MET A 224 8.81 5.56 12.45
N THR A 225 8.17 5.72 13.60
CA THR A 225 8.13 4.72 14.68
C THR A 225 6.74 4.20 15.07
N THR A 226 5.68 4.93 14.74
CA THR A 226 4.32 4.71 15.25
C THR A 226 3.32 4.47 14.13
N GLY A 227 2.40 3.53 14.37
CA GLY A 227 1.37 3.11 13.43
C GLY A 227 1.79 1.89 12.60
N ARG A 228 0.80 1.13 12.13
CA ARG A 228 1.02 -0.10 11.35
C ARG A 228 1.82 0.09 10.06
N PHE A 229 1.83 1.31 9.52
CA PHE A 229 2.53 1.70 8.29
C PHE A 229 3.70 2.66 8.54
N ARG A 230 4.25 2.66 9.76
CA ARG A 230 5.47 3.38 10.13
C ARG A 230 6.62 3.17 9.15
N PHE A 231 7.40 4.23 8.90
CA PHE A 231 8.46 4.20 7.89
C PHE A 231 9.52 3.12 8.15
N PHE A 232 9.75 2.77 9.43
CA PHE A 232 10.57 1.63 9.84
C PHE A 232 9.68 0.52 10.41
N PRO A 233 9.42 -0.58 9.68
CA PRO A 233 10.19 -1.08 8.53
C PRO A 233 9.57 -0.90 7.14
N ILE A 234 8.39 -0.25 6.99
CA ILE A 234 7.56 -0.34 5.77
C ILE A 234 8.28 0.01 4.47
N LEU A 235 9.28 0.89 4.50
CA LEU A 235 10.00 1.33 3.29
C LEU A 235 10.78 0.19 2.63
N GLY A 236 11.16 -0.84 3.40
CA GLY A 236 11.75 -2.06 2.85
C GLY A 236 10.88 -2.73 1.79
N PHE A 237 9.55 -2.68 1.95
CA PHE A 237 8.61 -3.18 0.94
C PHE A 237 8.69 -2.38 -0.36
N GLY A 238 8.86 -1.06 -0.27
CA GLY A 238 9.07 -0.18 -1.42
C GLY A 238 10.35 -0.50 -2.18
N TYR A 239 11.45 -0.79 -1.48
CA TYR A 239 12.73 -1.14 -2.11
C TYR A 239 12.68 -2.50 -2.81
N ILE A 240 12.10 -3.53 -2.18
CA ILE A 240 11.87 -4.83 -2.83
C ILE A 240 10.93 -4.67 -4.04
N GLY A 241 9.89 -3.85 -3.91
CA GLY A 241 9.09 -3.40 -5.05
C GLY A 241 9.96 -2.82 -6.16
N GLY A 242 10.88 -1.92 -5.82
CA GLY A 242 11.83 -1.32 -6.76
C GLY A 242 12.72 -2.34 -7.48
N ILE A 243 13.15 -3.40 -6.79
CA ILE A 243 13.88 -4.53 -7.40
C ILE A 243 13.00 -5.23 -8.44
N ILE A 244 11.75 -5.57 -8.09
CA ILE A 244 10.80 -6.20 -9.01
C ILE A 244 10.53 -5.31 -10.23
N GLY A 245 10.30 -4.01 -10.01
CA GLY A 245 10.09 -3.03 -11.09
C GLY A 245 11.29 -2.90 -12.03
N SER A 246 12.50 -2.96 -11.46
CA SER A 246 13.75 -2.94 -12.21
C SER A 246 13.92 -4.23 -13.02
N ALA A 247 13.63 -5.40 -12.44
CA ALA A 247 13.69 -6.69 -13.14
C ALA A 247 12.73 -6.75 -14.34
N ILE A 248 11.52 -6.20 -14.19
CA ILE A 248 10.56 -6.07 -15.31
C ILE A 248 11.12 -5.14 -16.40
N TYR A 249 11.74 -4.02 -16.02
CA TYR A 249 12.31 -3.07 -16.98
C TYR A 249 13.42 -3.70 -17.83
N TYR A 250 14.35 -4.41 -17.19
CA TYR A 250 15.47 -5.08 -17.84
C TYR A 250 15.09 -6.42 -18.50
N ARG A 251 13.80 -6.81 -18.46
CA ARG A 251 13.29 -8.06 -19.05
C ARG A 251 14.02 -9.30 -18.52
N GLU A 252 14.25 -9.34 -17.22
CA GLU A 252 14.82 -10.51 -16.56
C GLU A 252 14.00 -11.77 -16.88
N GLN A 253 14.68 -12.90 -16.99
CA GLN A 253 14.01 -14.17 -17.20
C GLN A 253 13.12 -14.49 -15.99
N PHE A 254 11.89 -14.91 -16.28
CA PHE A 254 10.92 -15.25 -15.23
C PHE A 254 11.43 -16.35 -14.28
N SER A 255 12.19 -17.32 -14.82
CA SER A 255 12.85 -18.38 -14.03
C SER A 255 13.74 -17.80 -12.93
N ASN A 256 14.55 -16.79 -13.25
CA ASN A 256 15.43 -16.10 -12.31
C ASN A 256 14.62 -15.34 -11.27
N MET A 257 13.62 -14.56 -11.71
CA MET A 257 12.74 -13.82 -10.79
C MET A 257 12.06 -14.77 -9.78
N ARG A 258 11.52 -15.89 -10.26
CA ARG A 258 10.87 -16.92 -9.42
C ARG A 258 11.86 -17.59 -8.47
N LYS A 259 13.06 -17.96 -8.96
CA LYS A 259 14.10 -18.60 -8.14
C LYS A 259 14.53 -17.69 -7.00
N TYR A 260 14.92 -16.44 -7.30
CA TYR A 260 15.45 -15.53 -6.29
C TYR A 260 14.37 -15.05 -5.30
N SER A 261 13.15 -14.77 -5.76
CA SER A 261 12.04 -14.45 -4.85
C SER A 261 11.62 -15.64 -3.98
N GLY A 262 11.68 -16.87 -4.50
CA GLY A 262 11.45 -18.10 -3.73
C GLY A 262 12.51 -18.33 -2.66
N ILE A 263 13.80 -18.18 -3.01
CA ILE A 263 14.90 -18.24 -2.04
C ILE A 263 14.73 -17.17 -0.96
N PHE A 264 14.42 -15.94 -1.35
CA PHE A 264 14.17 -14.85 -0.41
C PHE A 264 13.02 -15.18 0.56
N PHE A 265 11.89 -15.69 0.04
CA PHE A 265 10.77 -16.13 0.88
C PHE A 265 11.18 -17.24 1.86
N ILE A 266 11.90 -18.27 1.40
CA ILE A 266 12.38 -19.36 2.26
C ILE A 266 13.29 -18.83 3.36
N ILE A 267 14.22 -17.93 3.05
CA ILE A 267 15.09 -17.32 4.06
C ILE A 267 14.26 -16.58 5.11
N THR A 268 13.32 -15.72 4.68
CA THR A 268 12.46 -14.98 5.62
C THR A 268 11.55 -15.90 6.46
N LEU A 269 11.10 -17.01 5.88
CA LEU A 269 10.30 -18.02 6.57
C LEU A 269 11.11 -18.74 7.64
N ILE A 270 12.31 -19.21 7.30
CA ILE A 270 13.22 -19.85 8.26
C ILE A 270 13.58 -18.88 9.38
N SER A 271 13.92 -17.62 9.06
CA SER A 271 14.21 -16.60 10.08
C SER A 271 13.03 -16.36 11.01
N PHE A 272 11.80 -16.31 10.48
CA PHE A 272 10.61 -16.16 11.31
C PHE A 272 10.36 -17.38 12.20
N VAL A 273 10.49 -18.60 11.66
CA VAL A 273 10.31 -19.84 12.44
C VAL A 273 11.34 -19.93 13.57
N VAL A 274 12.61 -19.63 13.29
CA VAL A 274 13.66 -19.58 14.32
C VAL A 274 13.30 -18.54 15.39
N TRP A 275 12.84 -17.36 14.99
CA TRP A 275 12.41 -16.33 15.93
C TRP A 275 11.21 -16.76 16.79
N CYS A 276 10.26 -17.54 16.25
CA CYS A 276 9.14 -18.09 17.02
C CYS A 276 9.61 -19.02 18.15
N PHE A 277 10.71 -19.76 17.99
CA PHE A 277 11.27 -20.59 19.06
C PHE A 277 12.04 -19.78 20.12
N LEU A 278 12.51 -18.58 19.77
CA LEU A 278 13.28 -17.71 20.66
C LEU A 278 12.42 -16.69 21.40
N SER A 279 11.24 -16.36 20.87
CA SER A 279 10.34 -15.36 21.43
C SER A 279 9.31 -16.00 22.35
N ALA A 280 9.12 -15.43 23.55
CA ALA A 280 8.11 -15.90 24.51
C ALA A 280 6.66 -15.70 24.02
N ASN A 281 6.41 -14.71 23.14
CA ASN A 281 5.09 -14.47 22.56
C ASN A 281 5.18 -13.92 21.12
N PRO A 282 5.39 -14.79 20.12
CA PRO A 282 5.65 -14.35 18.75
C PRO A 282 4.41 -13.77 18.02
N ILE A 283 3.20 -14.07 18.52
CA ILE A 283 1.92 -13.78 17.85
C ILE A 283 1.05 -12.78 18.64
N GLY A 284 1.39 -12.48 19.90
CA GLY A 284 0.55 -11.68 20.80
C GLY A 284 0.23 -10.27 20.31
N ASN A 285 1.09 -9.68 19.48
CA ASN A 285 0.91 -8.32 18.95
C ASN A 285 0.42 -8.27 17.50
N VAL A 286 -0.07 -9.38 16.92
CA VAL A 286 -0.48 -9.43 15.50
C VAL A 286 -1.66 -8.50 15.18
N ALA A 287 -2.48 -8.21 16.19
CA ALA A 287 -3.67 -7.36 16.05
C ALA A 287 -3.42 -5.88 16.37
N THR A 288 -2.25 -5.54 16.91
CA THR A 288 -1.94 -4.17 17.30
C THR A 288 -1.23 -3.43 16.16
N ASP A 289 -1.15 -2.11 16.28
CA ASP A 289 -0.34 -1.29 15.36
C ASP A 289 1.17 -1.59 15.47
N ASP A 290 1.59 -2.29 16.52
CA ASP A 290 2.98 -2.62 16.86
C ASP A 290 3.35 -4.06 16.51
N ASN A 291 3.07 -4.44 15.26
CA ASN A 291 3.49 -5.73 14.71
C ASN A 291 5.01 -5.96 14.82
N SER A 292 5.38 -7.19 15.18
CA SER A 292 6.79 -7.62 15.25
C SER A 292 7.53 -7.38 13.94
N THR A 293 8.76 -6.86 14.03
CA THR A 293 9.65 -6.68 12.87
C THR A 293 9.87 -8.00 12.13
N MET A 294 9.97 -9.13 12.83
CA MET A 294 10.19 -10.44 12.19
C MET A 294 8.95 -10.91 11.42
N LEU A 295 7.75 -10.60 11.91
CA LEU A 295 6.52 -10.84 11.17
C LEU A 295 6.48 -10.00 9.88
N GLN A 296 6.90 -8.74 9.94
CA GLN A 296 7.01 -7.87 8.76
C GLN A 296 8.04 -8.41 7.74
N VAL A 297 9.16 -8.99 8.20
CA VAL A 297 10.15 -9.65 7.32
C VAL A 297 9.53 -10.85 6.61
N LEU A 298 8.77 -11.70 7.32
CA LEU A 298 8.05 -12.82 6.72
C LEU A 298 7.04 -12.33 5.65
N ILE A 299 6.24 -11.33 6.01
CA ILE A 299 5.22 -10.76 5.11
C ILE A 299 5.89 -10.20 3.85
N LEU A 300 7.03 -9.51 3.98
CA LEU A 300 7.80 -9.00 2.85
C LEU A 300 8.24 -10.12 1.89
N GLY A 301 8.80 -11.20 2.41
CA GLY A 301 9.21 -12.36 1.61
C GLY A 301 8.02 -13.03 0.92
N ALA A 302 6.94 -13.27 1.66
CA ALA A 302 5.72 -13.89 1.14
C ALA A 302 5.07 -13.04 0.04
N MET A 303 4.97 -11.73 0.25
CA MET A 303 4.44 -10.78 -0.74
C MET A 303 5.29 -10.73 -1.99
N ALA A 304 6.62 -10.62 -1.85
CA ALA A 304 7.53 -10.54 -2.98
C ALA A 304 7.39 -11.80 -3.87
N PHE A 305 7.35 -12.97 -3.25
CA PHE A 305 7.15 -14.23 -3.97
C PHE A 305 5.76 -14.31 -4.61
N ALA A 306 4.70 -13.98 -3.88
CA ALA A 306 3.33 -13.99 -4.41
C ALA A 306 3.16 -13.05 -5.62
N VAL A 307 3.72 -11.84 -5.56
CA VAL A 307 3.68 -10.88 -6.68
C VAL A 307 4.46 -11.42 -7.89
N VAL A 308 5.62 -12.05 -7.68
CA VAL A 308 6.36 -12.69 -8.78
C VAL A 308 5.58 -13.85 -9.39
N LEU A 309 4.94 -14.70 -8.59
CA LEU A 309 4.07 -15.76 -9.12
C LEU A 309 2.92 -15.19 -9.97
N MET A 310 2.32 -14.08 -9.51
CA MET A 310 1.29 -13.39 -10.30
C MET A 310 1.83 -12.76 -11.58
N LEU A 311 3.05 -12.20 -11.58
CA LEU A 311 3.73 -11.75 -12.80
C LEU A 311 3.88 -12.89 -13.80
N GLY A 312 4.32 -14.07 -13.35
CA GLY A 312 4.35 -15.30 -14.15
C GLY A 312 2.99 -15.64 -14.76
N ARG A 313 1.94 -15.51 -13.96
CA ARG A 313 0.59 -15.89 -14.33
C ARG A 313 -0.08 -14.93 -15.33
N TYR A 314 0.22 -13.64 -15.30
CA TYR A 314 -0.50 -12.64 -16.11
C TYR A 314 0.35 -11.88 -17.13
N ASP A 315 1.64 -11.62 -16.85
CA ASP A 315 2.47 -10.78 -17.73
C ASP A 315 3.63 -11.54 -18.41
N PHE A 316 4.16 -12.60 -17.79
CA PHE A 316 5.19 -13.48 -18.37
C PHE A 316 4.58 -14.76 -18.96
N CYS A 317 3.56 -14.61 -19.81
CA CYS A 317 2.93 -15.73 -20.52
C CYS A 317 2.66 -15.38 -22.00
N PRO A 318 2.42 -16.38 -22.87
CA PRO A 318 2.10 -16.14 -24.29
C PRO A 318 0.92 -15.18 -24.47
N GLY A 319 0.95 -14.39 -25.55
CA GLY A 319 0.01 -13.27 -25.79
C GLY A 319 -1.47 -13.67 -25.73
N GLU A 320 -1.83 -14.78 -26.37
CA GLU A 320 -3.22 -15.29 -26.39
C GLU A 320 -3.72 -15.68 -25.00
N ILE A 321 -2.88 -16.41 -24.25
CA ILE A 321 -3.18 -16.83 -22.88
C ILE A 321 -3.31 -15.60 -21.97
N ARG A 322 -2.41 -14.62 -22.17
CA ARG A 322 -2.41 -13.35 -21.45
C ARG A 322 -3.75 -12.62 -21.65
N GLU A 323 -4.21 -12.44 -22.88
CA GLU A 323 -5.46 -11.76 -23.18
C GLU A 323 -6.68 -12.45 -22.53
N LYS A 324 -6.78 -13.78 -22.67
CA LYS A 324 -7.86 -14.58 -22.05
C LYS A 324 -7.89 -14.41 -20.53
N ARG A 325 -6.72 -14.38 -19.90
CA ARG A 325 -6.58 -14.20 -18.44
C ARG A 325 -6.94 -12.78 -18.01
N ILE A 326 -6.51 -11.77 -18.76
CA ILE A 326 -6.81 -10.35 -18.50
C ILE A 326 -8.31 -10.06 -18.60
N LYS A 327 -9.01 -10.67 -19.57
CA LYS A 327 -10.48 -10.56 -19.70
C LYS A 327 -11.20 -11.11 -18.47
N ARG A 328 -10.72 -12.23 -17.90
CA ARG A 328 -11.31 -12.85 -16.69
C ARG A 328 -11.10 -12.03 -15.41
N THR A 329 -10.10 -11.14 -15.37
CA THR A 329 -9.82 -10.30 -14.20
C THR A 329 -10.48 -8.92 -14.27
N LEU A 330 -11.38 -8.69 -15.24
CA LEU A 330 -12.06 -7.40 -15.42
C LEU A 330 -12.79 -6.95 -14.15
N PHE A 331 -13.50 -7.86 -13.47
CA PHE A 331 -14.20 -7.55 -12.21
C PHE A 331 -13.25 -6.94 -11.17
N VAL A 332 -12.13 -7.61 -10.91
CA VAL A 332 -11.10 -7.17 -9.95
C VAL A 332 -10.44 -5.87 -10.40
N ARG A 333 -10.18 -5.72 -11.71
CA ARG A 333 -9.51 -4.53 -12.26
C ARG A 333 -10.36 -3.26 -12.16
N ARG A 334 -11.70 -3.36 -12.15
CA ARG A 334 -12.57 -2.19 -11.87
C ARG A 334 -12.25 -1.56 -10.52
N PHE A 335 -12.10 -2.39 -9.49
CA PHE A 335 -11.71 -1.94 -8.15
C PHE A 335 -10.29 -1.33 -8.10
N SER A 336 -9.38 -1.79 -8.97
CA SER A 336 -8.04 -1.21 -9.06
C SER A 336 -8.01 0.25 -9.56
N VAL A 337 -9.02 0.65 -10.34
CA VAL A 337 -9.14 2.03 -10.88
C VAL A 337 -9.50 3.03 -9.79
N VAL A 338 -10.28 2.60 -8.78
CA VAL A 338 -10.85 3.46 -7.73
C VAL A 338 -10.36 3.10 -6.32
N THR A 339 -9.18 2.49 -6.22
CA THR A 339 -8.56 2.06 -4.95
C THR A 339 -8.42 3.16 -3.90
N LEU A 340 -7.86 4.33 -4.24
CA LEU A 340 -7.70 5.48 -3.35
C LEU A 340 -9.06 6.00 -2.90
N THR A 341 -10.02 6.08 -3.83
CA THR A 341 -11.38 6.48 -3.52
C THR A 341 -12.01 5.53 -2.49
N ILE A 342 -11.96 4.22 -2.73
CA ILE A 342 -12.48 3.22 -1.79
C ILE A 342 -11.72 3.30 -0.47
N TYR A 343 -10.39 3.36 -0.50
CA TYR A 343 -9.57 3.39 0.72
C TYR A 343 -9.95 4.54 1.67
N ILE A 344 -10.29 5.72 1.12
CA ILE A 344 -10.65 6.89 1.93
C ILE A 344 -12.15 6.93 2.24
N MET A 345 -13.01 6.62 1.26
CA MET A 345 -14.47 6.79 1.39
C MET A 345 -15.19 5.59 1.98
N GLU A 346 -14.56 4.42 2.05
CA GLU A 346 -15.21 3.21 2.55
C GLU A 346 -15.65 3.38 4.00
N PHE A 347 -14.87 4.04 4.85
CA PHE A 347 -15.25 4.27 6.24
C PHE A 347 -16.54 5.11 6.34
N VAL A 348 -16.68 6.13 5.48
CA VAL A 348 -17.89 6.97 5.42
C VAL A 348 -19.08 6.13 5.01
N LEU A 349 -18.92 5.31 3.96
CA LEU A 349 -19.99 4.42 3.49
C LEU A 349 -20.38 3.40 4.57
N ALA A 350 -19.40 2.76 5.21
CA ALA A 350 -19.60 1.81 6.28
C ALA A 350 -20.34 2.45 7.46
N HIS A 351 -19.98 3.67 7.83
CA HIS A 351 -20.67 4.45 8.86
C HIS A 351 -22.13 4.72 8.49
N CYS A 352 -22.42 5.17 7.27
CA CYS A 352 -23.80 5.39 6.82
C CYS A 352 -24.64 4.12 6.87
N VAL A 353 -24.09 2.99 6.40
CA VAL A 353 -24.78 1.68 6.47
C VAL A 353 -24.98 1.26 7.93
N TYR A 354 -24.00 1.52 8.78
CA TYR A 354 -24.05 1.20 10.19
C TYR A 354 -25.18 1.94 10.92
N LEU A 355 -25.37 3.24 10.65
CA LEU A 355 -26.50 4.02 11.18
C LEU A 355 -27.86 3.45 10.76
N VAL A 356 -27.97 2.92 9.54
CA VAL A 356 -29.20 2.23 9.10
C VAL A 356 -29.41 0.95 9.91
N PHE A 357 -28.35 0.19 10.16
CA PHE A 357 -28.42 -1.05 10.92
C PHE A 357 -28.77 -0.80 12.39
N GLU A 358 -28.20 0.24 13.02
CA GLU A 358 -28.53 0.64 14.40
C GLU A 358 -29.99 1.06 14.59
N ARG A 359 -30.72 1.36 13.51
CA ARG A 359 -32.17 1.60 13.61
C ARG A 359 -32.96 0.32 13.87
N TYR A 360 -32.42 -0.84 13.49
CA TYR A 360 -33.10 -2.14 13.58
C TYR A 360 -32.43 -3.10 14.56
N TRP A 361 -31.13 -2.92 14.83
CA TRP A 361 -30.32 -3.71 15.75
C TRP A 361 -29.73 -2.82 16.83
N GLU A 362 -29.38 -3.41 17.97
CA GLU A 362 -28.64 -2.69 19.03
C GLU A 362 -27.27 -2.22 18.54
N HIS A 363 -26.67 -1.24 19.23
CA HIS A 363 -25.30 -0.78 18.97
C HIS A 363 -24.31 -1.95 18.98
N ALA A 364 -23.42 -2.06 17.98
CA ALA A 364 -22.51 -3.21 17.83
C ALA A 364 -21.50 -3.37 18.98
N ILE A 365 -21.12 -2.27 19.61
CA ILE A 365 -20.34 -2.27 20.85
C ILE A 365 -21.15 -1.57 21.92
N GLN A 366 -21.29 -2.22 23.07
CA GLN A 366 -21.73 -1.59 24.31
C GLN A 366 -20.56 -1.55 25.30
N ILE A 367 -20.47 -0.47 26.09
CA ILE A 367 -19.47 -0.36 27.16
C ILE A 367 -20.13 -0.86 28.44
N VAL A 368 -19.77 -2.07 28.87
CA VAL A 368 -20.24 -2.66 30.13
C VAL A 368 -19.09 -2.64 31.12
N ASN A 369 -19.25 -1.94 32.24
CA ASN A 369 -18.21 -1.79 33.27
C ASN A 369 -16.85 -1.29 32.73
N GLN A 370 -16.88 -0.29 31.84
CA GLN A 370 -15.69 0.26 31.14
C GLN A 370 -14.97 -0.71 30.20
N VAL A 371 -15.50 -1.92 29.99
CA VAL A 371 -14.98 -2.88 29.00
C VAL A 371 -15.87 -2.81 27.76
N PRO A 372 -15.31 -2.62 26.57
CA PRO A 372 -16.08 -2.66 25.34
C PRO A 372 -16.45 -4.11 25.03
N VAL A 373 -17.75 -4.38 24.87
CA VAL A 373 -18.31 -5.71 24.61
C VAL A 373 -19.00 -5.71 23.26
N LEU A 374 -18.61 -6.64 22.39
CA LEU A 374 -19.30 -6.89 21.12
C LEU A 374 -20.69 -7.48 21.41
N THR A 375 -21.75 -6.80 20.99
CA THR A 375 -23.15 -7.26 21.11
C THR A 375 -23.63 -7.96 19.86
N TRP A 376 -23.12 -7.54 18.69
CA TRP A 376 -23.51 -8.14 17.42
C TRP A 376 -23.04 -9.58 17.34
N GLY A 377 -23.99 -10.46 17.01
CA GLY A 377 -23.68 -11.84 16.64
C GLY A 377 -22.90 -11.91 15.32
N ILE A 378 -22.23 -13.03 15.12
CA ILE A 378 -21.46 -13.31 13.90
C ILE A 378 -22.31 -13.13 12.64
N THR A 379 -23.58 -13.56 12.68
CA THR A 379 -24.52 -13.39 11.56
C THR A 379 -24.78 -11.93 11.22
N GLN A 380 -24.95 -11.06 12.23
CA GLN A 380 -25.15 -9.62 12.02
C GLN A 380 -23.92 -8.98 11.39
N ILE A 381 -22.73 -9.35 11.87
CA ILE A 381 -21.44 -8.88 11.32
C ILE A 381 -21.31 -9.29 9.84
N PHE A 382 -21.59 -10.56 9.50
CA PHE A 382 -21.50 -11.02 8.12
C PHE A 382 -22.53 -10.36 7.20
N ILE A 383 -23.76 -10.16 7.65
CA ILE A 383 -24.79 -9.44 6.88
C ILE A 383 -24.35 -8.00 6.63
N PHE A 384 -23.86 -7.30 7.66
CA PHE A 384 -23.36 -5.94 7.53
C PHE A 384 -22.22 -5.82 6.51
N ILE A 385 -21.20 -6.68 6.63
CA ILE A 385 -20.07 -6.73 5.69
C ILE A 385 -20.55 -7.06 4.27
N PHE A 386 -21.47 -8.02 4.13
CA PHE A 386 -22.01 -8.42 2.84
C PHE A 386 -22.72 -7.26 2.13
N ILE A 387 -23.54 -6.49 2.86
CA ILE A 387 -24.24 -5.33 2.33
C ILE A 387 -23.25 -4.24 1.89
N ILE A 388 -22.22 -3.94 2.69
CA ILE A 388 -21.17 -2.97 2.30
C ILE A 388 -20.46 -3.40 1.01
N CYS A 389 -20.06 -4.67 0.93
CA CYS A 389 -19.44 -5.22 -0.27
C CYS A 389 -20.36 -5.12 -1.49
N LEU A 390 -21.65 -5.42 -1.34
CA LEU A 390 -22.64 -5.33 -2.41
C LEU A 390 -22.81 -3.88 -2.90
N ILE A 391 -22.92 -2.93 -1.97
CA ILE A 391 -23.05 -1.50 -2.29
C ILE A 391 -21.82 -1.04 -3.09
N TRP A 392 -20.61 -1.38 -2.65
CA TRP A 392 -19.39 -1.05 -3.39
C TRP A 392 -19.35 -1.68 -4.78
N ILE A 393 -19.77 -2.94 -4.94
CA ILE A 393 -19.89 -3.59 -6.26
C ILE A 393 -20.84 -2.82 -7.18
N VAL A 394 -21.99 -2.37 -6.66
CA VAL A 394 -22.97 -1.58 -7.42
C VAL A 394 -22.39 -0.22 -7.79
N ILE A 395 -21.82 0.51 -6.82
CA ILE A 395 -21.19 1.82 -7.05
C ILE A 395 -20.14 1.71 -8.14
N VAL A 396 -19.19 0.78 -8.03
CA VAL A 396 -18.09 0.61 -9.00
C VAL A 396 -18.62 0.29 -10.40
N ARG A 397 -19.67 -0.54 -10.52
CA ARG A 397 -20.29 -0.85 -11.82
C ARG A 397 -21.01 0.34 -12.44
N LEU A 398 -21.71 1.14 -11.63
CA LEU A 398 -22.35 2.36 -12.13
C LEU A 398 -21.31 3.41 -12.51
N TRP A 399 -20.23 3.52 -11.72
CA TRP A 399 -19.18 4.50 -11.95
C TRP A 399 -18.35 4.21 -13.20
N GLU A 400 -18.21 2.93 -13.56
CA GLU A 400 -17.61 2.51 -14.84
C GLU A 400 -18.33 3.13 -16.05
N LYS A 401 -19.67 3.25 -16.00
CA LYS A 401 -20.46 3.83 -17.11
C LYS A 401 -20.11 5.28 -17.42
N VAL A 402 -19.61 6.01 -16.42
CA VAL A 402 -19.17 7.41 -16.54
C VAL A 402 -17.64 7.54 -16.47
N ASN A 403 -16.90 6.46 -16.80
CA ASN A 403 -15.43 6.43 -16.79
C ASN A 403 -14.78 6.88 -15.47
N PHE A 404 -15.44 6.59 -14.34
CA PHE A 404 -14.94 6.93 -12.99
C PHE A 404 -14.68 8.43 -12.77
N ILE A 405 -15.39 9.31 -13.49
CA ILE A 405 -15.30 10.76 -13.30
C ILE A 405 -15.72 11.12 -11.86
N GLY A 406 -14.95 11.99 -11.21
CA GLY A 406 -15.18 12.42 -9.82
C GLY A 406 -14.55 11.52 -8.74
N SER A 407 -13.95 10.39 -9.11
CA SER A 407 -13.13 9.59 -8.19
C SER A 407 -11.90 10.39 -7.71
N LEU A 408 -11.37 10.07 -6.54
CA LEU A 408 -10.13 10.67 -6.03
C LEU A 408 -8.94 10.40 -6.98
N GLU A 409 -8.93 9.25 -7.66
CA GLU A 409 -7.97 8.99 -8.74
C GLU A 409 -8.11 9.99 -9.90
N TRP A 410 -9.34 10.28 -10.32
CA TRP A 410 -9.59 11.23 -11.40
C TRP A 410 -9.16 12.64 -10.99
N ILE A 411 -9.52 13.06 -9.77
CA ILE A 411 -9.15 14.37 -9.20
C ILE A 411 -7.63 14.50 -9.10
N THR A 412 -6.95 13.51 -8.52
CA THR A 412 -5.49 13.54 -8.33
C THR A 412 -4.73 13.59 -9.66
N LEU A 413 -5.22 12.89 -10.68
CA LEU A 413 -4.65 12.94 -12.04
C LEU A 413 -4.87 14.31 -12.70
N LYS A 414 -6.08 14.89 -12.60
CA LYS A 414 -6.39 16.21 -13.16
C LYS A 414 -5.57 17.30 -12.50
N LEU A 415 -5.50 17.33 -11.17
CA LEU A 415 -4.68 18.30 -10.44
C LEU A 415 -3.19 18.12 -10.76
N GLY A 416 -2.71 16.88 -10.82
CA GLY A 416 -1.32 16.60 -11.20
C GLY A 416 -0.97 17.06 -12.62
N ALA A 417 -1.93 17.01 -13.55
CA ALA A 417 -1.73 17.50 -14.91
C ALA A 417 -1.84 19.03 -15.01
N LEU A 418 -2.75 19.65 -14.26
CA LEU A 418 -2.85 21.11 -14.13
C LEU A 418 -1.51 21.68 -13.62
N LEU A 419 -0.94 21.09 -12.58
CA LEU A 419 0.36 21.47 -12.01
C LEU A 419 1.53 21.24 -12.98
N GLN A 420 1.35 20.43 -14.02
CA GLN A 420 2.33 20.20 -15.09
C GLN A 420 2.04 20.98 -16.37
N GLY A 421 1.04 21.88 -16.36
CA GLY A 421 0.63 22.66 -17.53
C GLY A 421 -0.03 21.85 -18.65
N LYS A 422 -0.50 20.62 -18.37
CA LYS A 422 -1.14 19.73 -19.36
C LYS A 422 -2.67 19.82 -19.25
N ARG A 423 -3.34 20.30 -20.30
CA ARG A 423 -4.81 20.49 -20.32
C ARG A 423 -5.61 19.18 -20.50
N ASN A 424 -5.10 18.23 -21.30
CA ASN A 424 -5.85 17.02 -21.67
C ASN A 424 -5.21 15.74 -21.12
N THR A 425 -5.41 15.46 -19.84
CA THR A 425 -5.19 14.11 -19.28
C THR A 425 -6.51 13.55 -18.78
N CYS A 426 -6.75 12.29 -19.11
CA CYS A 426 -7.87 11.52 -18.60
C CYS A 426 -7.33 10.18 -18.08
N ILE A 427 -8.06 9.55 -17.16
CA ILE A 427 -7.86 8.14 -16.88
C ILE A 427 -8.21 7.40 -18.16
N ASP A 428 -7.25 6.70 -18.74
CA ASP A 428 -7.50 5.83 -19.89
C ASP A 428 -8.14 4.52 -19.41
N THR A 429 -9.40 4.61 -18.94
CA THR A 429 -10.19 3.52 -18.36
C THR A 429 -10.29 2.35 -19.32
N GLN A 430 -10.43 2.62 -20.61
CA GLN A 430 -10.50 1.62 -21.67
C GLN A 430 -9.20 0.82 -21.76
N TRP A 431 -8.05 1.48 -21.72
CA TRP A 431 -6.77 0.79 -21.67
C TRP A 431 -6.58 0.01 -20.37
N ILE A 432 -6.97 0.56 -19.20
CA ILE A 432 -6.82 -0.16 -17.92
C ILE A 432 -7.84 -1.26 -17.68
N LEU A 433 -8.98 -1.30 -18.36
CA LEU A 433 -9.98 -2.36 -18.18
C LEU A 433 -10.00 -3.37 -19.33
N TYR A 434 -9.87 -2.90 -20.56
CA TYR A 434 -10.05 -3.73 -21.75
C TYR A 434 -8.74 -3.99 -22.49
N GLY A 435 -7.69 -3.22 -22.20
CA GLY A 435 -6.39 -3.40 -22.85
C GLY A 435 -6.39 -3.07 -24.34
N TYR A 436 -7.43 -2.37 -24.80
CA TYR A 436 -7.60 -1.92 -26.17
C TYR A 436 -7.30 -0.42 -26.22
N ARG A 437 -6.33 -0.03 -27.05
CA ARG A 437 -6.24 1.35 -27.53
C ARG A 437 -7.20 1.41 -28.70
N GLY A 438 -8.44 1.83 -28.45
CA GLY A 438 -9.27 2.28 -29.56
C GLY A 438 -8.50 3.40 -30.25
N ALA A 439 -8.26 3.27 -31.55
CA ALA A 439 -7.80 4.35 -32.38
C ALA A 439 -8.83 5.49 -32.26
N LYS A 440 -8.60 6.39 -31.30
CA LYS A 440 -9.10 7.76 -31.30
C LYS A 440 -7.86 8.65 -31.25
N GLU A 441 -7.04 8.52 -32.26
CA GLU A 441 -6.54 9.71 -32.94
C GLU A 441 -7.74 10.19 -33.77
N SER A 442 -8.47 11.14 -33.22
CA SER A 442 -9.33 12.03 -33.99
C SER A 442 -8.56 13.34 -34.04
N ASP A 443 -8.16 13.71 -35.26
CA ASP A 443 -7.67 14.99 -35.76
C ASP A 443 -7.59 16.19 -34.81
#